data_AF-A0A351ENV7-F1
#
_entry.id   AF-A0A351ENV7-F1
#
_cell.length_a   1.000
_cell.length_b   1.000
_cell.length_c   1.000
_cell.angle_alpha   90.00
_cell.angle_beta   90.00
_cell.angle_gamma   90.00
#
_symmetry.space_group_name_H-M   'P 1'
#
loop_
_entity.id
_entity.type
_entity.pdbx_description
1 polymer ?
#
loop_
_entity_poly.entity_id
_entity_poly.type
_entity_poly.pdbx_seq_one_letter_code
_entity_poly.pdbx_strand_id
1 'polypeptide(L)'
;MWCFQCGNEYDEDVVECTECGVPTTKDAPTDVSNVGEPDDDQLAYEFHEWTGQGRSTLDGMLTRSGIDHAWQGATLIIKEADEDAVDEAVAEAEIVAMPTLDLTQPTMVYELGELDDDQHTRLLRRLGEQGISHAFDKNGDLFVYERDEAKVDEVFESLDVADADEREFGAGVPGVDPVNVMSDLFVAAGRIRKNPNDAKGIVALVETASIVHQMTLPYGLGADVWGSVVDQSADLSDALSGEIEGLSDTDIEEMATQLHEFMRRLV
;
A
#
# COMPACT_ATOMS: atom_id res chain seq x y z
N MET A 1 15.63 -16.63 34.66
CA MET A 1 15.07 -16.14 33.39
C MET A 1 14.42 -17.31 32.67
N TRP A 2 13.40 -17.07 31.86
CA TRP A 2 12.65 -18.10 31.15
C TRP A 2 12.64 -17.85 29.65
N CYS A 3 12.68 -18.91 28.85
CA CYS A 3 12.35 -18.80 27.44
C CYS A 3 10.85 -18.97 27.25
N PHE A 4 10.17 -17.91 26.81
CA PHE A 4 8.72 -17.95 26.58
C PHE A 4 8.32 -18.98 25.51
N GLN A 5 9.19 -19.20 24.52
CA GLN A 5 8.92 -20.06 23.36
C GLN A 5 9.11 -21.56 23.63
N CYS A 6 10.08 -21.91 24.47
CA CYS A 6 10.51 -23.29 24.69
C CYS A 6 10.28 -23.78 26.13
N GLY A 7 9.92 -22.90 27.07
CA GLY A 7 9.68 -23.24 28.47
C GLY A 7 10.93 -23.50 29.31
N ASN A 8 12.14 -23.33 28.75
CA ASN A 8 13.38 -23.57 29.49
C ASN A 8 13.65 -22.48 30.54
N GLU A 9 14.10 -22.92 31.72
CA GLU A 9 14.60 -22.05 32.79
C GLU A 9 16.11 -21.85 32.68
N TYR A 10 16.55 -20.62 32.92
CA TYR A 10 17.94 -20.18 32.88
C TYR A 10 18.28 -19.32 34.09
N ASP A 11 19.58 -19.15 34.35
CA ASP A 11 20.10 -18.19 35.35
C ASP A 11 19.76 -16.72 34.97
N GLU A 12 19.88 -15.80 35.93
CA GLU A 12 19.48 -14.39 35.77
C GLU A 12 20.28 -13.58 34.73
N ASP A 13 21.49 -14.02 34.42
CA ASP A 13 22.43 -13.35 33.50
C ASP A 13 22.30 -13.80 32.04
N VAL A 14 21.52 -14.86 31.78
CA VAL A 14 21.23 -15.32 30.42
C VAL A 14 20.17 -14.40 29.82
N VAL A 15 20.55 -13.65 28.78
CA VAL A 15 19.66 -12.69 28.10
C VAL A 15 18.92 -13.28 26.90
N GLU A 16 19.44 -14.38 26.33
CA GLU A 16 18.90 -15.06 25.15
C GLU A 16 18.88 -16.58 25.36
N CYS A 17 17.81 -17.23 24.93
CA CYS A 17 17.63 -18.68 25.01
C CYS A 17 18.65 -19.41 24.12
N THR A 18 19.39 -20.35 24.70
CA THR A 18 20.43 -21.11 23.99
C THR A 18 19.89 -22.09 22.94
N GLU A 19 18.61 -22.46 23.01
CA GLU A 19 18.00 -23.45 22.12
C GLU A 19 17.34 -22.81 20.90
N CYS A 20 16.68 -21.66 21.07
CA CYS A 20 15.87 -21.03 20.00
C CYS A 20 16.23 -19.57 19.71
N GLY A 21 17.20 -18.99 20.43
CA GLY A 21 17.74 -17.65 20.15
C GLY A 21 16.79 -16.49 20.44
N VAL A 22 15.73 -16.71 21.22
CA VAL A 22 14.79 -15.63 21.61
C VAL A 22 15.20 -14.97 22.92
N PRO A 23 14.89 -13.67 23.14
CA PRO A 23 15.12 -13.03 24.42
C PRO A 23 14.43 -13.77 25.56
N THR A 24 15.13 -13.92 26.69
CA THR A 24 14.53 -14.52 27.89
C THR A 24 13.72 -13.49 28.68
N THR A 25 12.64 -13.94 29.32
CA THR A 25 11.75 -13.14 30.17
C THR A 25 11.95 -13.48 31.65
N LYS A 26 11.37 -12.68 32.54
CA LYS A 26 11.46 -12.92 34.00
C LYS A 26 10.48 -13.98 34.47
N ASP A 27 9.30 -14.01 33.86
CA ASP A 27 8.18 -14.85 34.27
C ASP A 27 8.16 -16.13 33.44
N ALA A 28 7.76 -17.24 34.08
CA ALA A 28 7.62 -18.52 33.40
C ALA A 28 6.46 -18.46 32.40
N PRO A 29 6.61 -19.04 31.19
CA PRO A 29 5.52 -19.10 30.23
C PRO A 29 4.36 -19.95 30.75
N THR A 30 3.15 -19.59 30.33
CA THR A 30 1.95 -20.37 30.57
C THR A 30 2.02 -21.70 29.80
N ASP A 31 1.65 -22.80 30.46
CA ASP A 31 1.47 -24.08 29.78
C ASP A 31 0.18 -24.06 28.95
N VAL A 32 0.18 -24.70 27.77
CA VAL A 32 -0.99 -24.75 26.87
C VAL A 32 -2.25 -25.27 27.55
N SER A 33 -2.12 -26.21 28.50
CA SER A 33 -3.25 -26.73 29.26
C SER A 33 -3.90 -25.71 30.21
N ASN A 34 -3.25 -24.57 30.43
CA ASN A 34 -3.75 -23.46 31.26
C ASN A 34 -4.15 -22.23 30.43
N VAL A 35 -4.20 -22.33 29.09
CA VAL A 35 -4.76 -21.27 28.25
C VAL A 35 -6.28 -21.39 28.28
N GLY A 36 -6.90 -20.56 29.11
CA GLY A 36 -8.34 -20.60 29.34
C GLY A 36 -8.80 -21.63 30.35
N GLU A 37 -10.11 -21.76 30.43
CA GLU A 37 -10.74 -22.81 31.21
C GLU A 37 -10.73 -24.12 30.41
N PRO A 38 -10.80 -25.29 31.06
CA PRO A 38 -10.67 -26.59 30.38
C PRO A 38 -11.72 -26.89 29.30
N ASP A 39 -12.85 -26.18 29.32
CA ASP A 39 -13.95 -26.33 28.36
C ASP A 39 -13.94 -25.23 27.26
N ASP A 40 -12.99 -24.28 27.32
CA ASP A 40 -12.83 -23.26 26.28
C ASP A 40 -12.18 -23.86 25.04
N ASP A 41 -12.70 -23.51 23.86
CA ASP A 41 -12.08 -23.87 22.59
C ASP A 41 -10.77 -23.07 22.40
N GLN A 42 -9.73 -23.74 21.90
CA GLN A 42 -8.41 -23.15 21.67
C GLN A 42 -8.11 -23.05 20.17
N LEU A 43 -7.48 -21.94 19.77
CA LEU A 43 -6.97 -21.73 18.41
C LEU A 43 -5.44 -21.72 18.40
N ALA A 44 -4.87 -22.07 17.25
CA ALA A 44 -3.44 -22.11 17.02
C ALA A 44 -3.04 -21.22 15.84
N TYR A 45 -2.11 -20.30 16.06
CA TYR A 45 -1.51 -19.42 15.06
C TYR A 45 -0.07 -19.85 14.77
N GLU A 46 0.31 -19.90 13.49
CA GLU A 46 1.62 -20.37 13.05
C GLU A 46 2.54 -19.21 12.66
N PHE A 47 3.59 -18.95 13.46
CA PHE A 47 4.54 -17.83 13.27
C PHE A 47 5.95 -18.30 12.90
N HIS A 48 6.08 -19.40 12.16
CA HIS A 48 7.36 -19.96 11.73
C HIS A 48 8.15 -19.03 10.79
N GLU A 49 7.45 -18.14 10.07
CA GLU A 49 8.05 -17.13 9.18
C GLU A 49 8.53 -15.88 9.93
N TRP A 50 8.07 -15.68 11.17
CA TRP A 50 8.45 -14.52 11.98
C TRP A 50 9.83 -14.68 12.61
N THR A 51 10.48 -13.56 12.91
CA THR A 51 11.72 -13.57 13.69
C THR A 51 11.44 -13.85 15.17
N GLY A 52 12.44 -14.33 15.90
CA GLY A 52 12.33 -14.52 17.36
C GLY A 52 12.02 -13.22 18.11
N GLN A 53 12.55 -12.09 17.62
CA GLN A 53 12.26 -10.77 18.16
C GLN A 53 10.81 -10.35 17.90
N GLY A 54 10.27 -10.60 16.69
CA GLY A 54 8.87 -10.30 16.39
C GLY A 54 7.89 -11.09 17.25
N ARG A 55 8.15 -12.38 17.45
CA ARG A 55 7.37 -13.21 18.39
C ARG A 55 7.48 -12.71 19.83
N SER A 56 8.67 -12.26 20.27
CA SER A 56 8.86 -11.69 21.61
C SER A 56 8.10 -10.36 21.79
N THR A 57 8.01 -9.53 20.73
CA THR A 57 7.18 -8.32 20.74
C THR A 57 5.70 -8.67 20.91
N LEU A 58 5.20 -9.63 20.12
CA LEU A 58 3.81 -10.10 20.20
C LEU A 58 3.48 -10.68 21.59
N ASP A 59 4.33 -11.56 22.12
CA ASP A 59 4.21 -12.14 23.47
C ASP A 59 4.08 -11.05 24.55
N GLY A 60 4.92 -10.02 24.46
CA GLY A 60 4.85 -8.88 25.37
C GLY A 60 3.57 -8.06 25.22
N MET A 61 3.02 -7.91 24.00
CA MET A 61 1.75 -7.22 23.76
C MET A 61 0.58 -7.99 24.37
N LEU A 62 0.47 -9.29 24.08
CA LEU A 62 -0.60 -10.16 24.60
C LEU A 62 -0.59 -10.17 26.14
N THR A 63 0.60 -10.27 26.74
CA THR A 63 0.77 -10.20 28.20
C THR A 63 0.29 -8.86 28.78
N ARG A 64 0.63 -7.73 28.14
CA ARG A 64 0.20 -6.39 28.60
C ARG A 64 -1.31 -6.19 28.46
N SER A 65 -1.91 -6.79 27.44
CA SER A 65 -3.36 -6.77 27.21
C SER A 65 -4.11 -7.76 28.09
N GLY A 66 -3.40 -8.62 28.84
CA GLY A 66 -4.00 -9.61 29.73
C GLY A 66 -4.71 -10.75 28.99
N ILE A 67 -4.28 -11.04 27.77
CA ILE A 67 -4.80 -12.15 26.96
C ILE A 67 -4.08 -13.43 27.38
N ASP A 68 -4.82 -14.47 27.77
CA ASP A 68 -4.24 -15.76 28.12
C ASP A 68 -3.70 -16.45 26.87
N HIS A 69 -2.43 -16.80 26.86
CA HIS A 69 -1.77 -17.43 25.72
C HIS A 69 -0.61 -18.32 26.16
N ALA A 70 -0.21 -19.24 25.29
CA ALA A 70 0.97 -20.08 25.46
C ALA A 70 1.67 -20.32 24.12
N TRP A 71 2.96 -20.60 24.16
CA TRP A 71 3.76 -20.91 22.97
C TRP A 71 4.20 -22.37 22.96
N GLN A 72 4.15 -22.98 21.77
CA GLN A 72 4.76 -24.26 21.46
C GLN A 72 5.73 -24.09 20.29
N GLY A 73 6.96 -23.69 20.58
CA GLY A 73 7.87 -23.27 19.50
C GLY A 73 7.31 -22.02 18.82
N ALA A 74 7.21 -22.01 17.49
CA ALA A 74 6.69 -20.86 16.77
C ALA A 74 5.16 -20.81 16.67
N THR A 75 4.45 -21.73 17.32
CA THR A 75 2.98 -21.78 17.34
C THR A 75 2.46 -21.10 18.60
N LEU A 76 1.58 -20.10 18.43
CA LEU A 76 0.88 -19.42 19.51
C LEU A 76 -0.48 -20.09 19.72
N ILE A 77 -0.79 -20.44 20.96
CA ILE A 77 -2.09 -21.00 21.37
C ILE A 77 -2.84 -19.97 22.20
N ILE A 78 -4.10 -19.72 21.83
CA ILE A 78 -5.01 -18.76 22.46
C ILE A 78 -6.38 -19.41 22.72
N LYS A 79 -7.26 -18.72 23.45
CA LYS A 79 -8.68 -19.04 23.46
C LYS A 79 -9.36 -18.52 22.20
N GLU A 80 -10.27 -19.30 21.62
CA GLU A 80 -11.04 -18.89 20.43
C GLU A 80 -11.83 -17.60 20.68
N ALA A 81 -12.33 -17.39 21.90
CA ALA A 81 -13.06 -16.18 22.26
C ALA A 81 -12.22 -14.88 22.19
N ASP A 82 -10.89 -14.99 22.22
CA ASP A 82 -9.96 -13.86 22.18
C ASP A 82 -9.38 -13.62 20.78
N GLU A 83 -9.82 -14.35 19.74
CA GLU A 83 -9.32 -14.29 18.36
C GLU A 83 -9.25 -12.85 17.82
N ASP A 84 -10.35 -12.10 17.89
CA ASP A 84 -10.42 -10.71 17.39
C ASP A 84 -9.36 -9.80 18.03
N ALA A 85 -9.11 -9.96 19.33
CA ALA A 85 -8.13 -9.15 20.06
C ALA A 85 -6.69 -9.59 19.75
N VAL A 86 -6.49 -10.88 19.49
CA VAL A 86 -5.21 -11.43 19.08
C VAL A 86 -4.88 -10.98 17.66
N ASP A 87 -5.83 -10.99 16.73
CA ASP A 87 -5.65 -10.49 15.36
C ASP A 87 -5.20 -9.02 15.34
N GLU A 88 -5.80 -8.18 16.19
CA GLU A 88 -5.37 -6.78 16.35
C GLU A 88 -3.93 -6.69 16.88
N ALA A 89 -3.59 -7.50 17.89
CA ALA A 89 -2.24 -7.55 18.44
C ALA A 89 -1.20 -8.10 17.44
N VAL A 90 -1.57 -9.06 16.59
CA VAL A 90 -0.71 -9.58 15.52
C VAL A 90 -0.43 -8.49 14.50
N ALA A 91 -1.46 -7.77 14.04
CA ALA A 91 -1.29 -6.66 13.11
C ALA A 91 -0.39 -5.56 13.70
N GLU A 92 -0.58 -5.19 14.97
CA GLU A 92 0.27 -4.21 15.65
C GLU A 92 1.72 -4.73 15.81
N ALA A 93 1.88 -5.98 16.23
CA ALA A 93 3.19 -6.60 16.40
C ALA A 93 3.94 -6.71 15.08
N GLU A 94 3.26 -6.96 13.96
CA GLU A 94 3.85 -7.01 12.63
C GLU A 94 4.45 -5.65 12.25
N ILE A 95 3.71 -4.56 12.50
CA ILE A 95 4.18 -3.18 12.28
C ILE A 95 5.41 -2.88 13.16
N VAL A 96 5.37 -3.26 14.44
CA VAL A 96 6.47 -2.99 15.38
C VAL A 96 7.69 -3.89 15.13
N ALA A 97 7.46 -5.12 14.64
CA ALA A 97 8.48 -6.09 14.32
C ALA A 97 9.04 -5.94 12.89
N MET A 98 8.48 -5.02 12.09
CA MET A 98 9.10 -4.61 10.85
C MET A 98 10.57 -4.31 11.12
N PRO A 99 11.49 -4.83 10.29
CA PRO A 99 12.91 -4.74 10.58
C PRO A 99 13.34 -3.28 10.72
N THR A 100 13.56 -2.85 11.96
CA THR A 100 14.23 -1.59 12.27
C THR A 100 15.62 -1.66 11.67
N LEU A 101 16.02 -0.60 10.99
CA LEU A 101 17.32 -0.53 10.34
C LEU A 101 18.46 -0.86 11.32
N ASP A 102 19.25 -1.89 11.01
CA ASP A 102 20.48 -2.21 11.74
C ASP A 102 21.58 -1.23 11.31
N LEU A 103 21.79 -0.21 12.13
CA LEU A 103 22.78 0.85 11.89
C LEU A 103 24.24 0.37 11.93
N THR A 104 24.51 -0.91 12.24
CA THR A 104 25.86 -1.47 12.12
C THR A 104 26.21 -1.85 10.68
N GLN A 105 25.21 -1.98 9.81
CA GLN A 105 25.37 -2.20 8.38
C GLN A 105 25.48 -0.86 7.63
N PRO A 106 26.03 -0.86 6.40
CA PRO A 106 26.07 0.35 5.57
C PRO A 106 24.66 0.89 5.27
N THR A 107 24.48 2.19 5.47
CA THR A 107 23.20 2.89 5.33
C THR A 107 23.36 4.13 4.45
N MET A 108 22.25 4.54 3.82
CA MET A 108 22.11 5.77 3.06
C MET A 108 21.09 6.68 3.75
N VAL A 109 21.23 8.00 3.53
CA VAL A 109 20.42 9.03 4.18
C VAL A 109 19.72 9.88 3.12
N TYR A 110 18.42 10.10 3.29
CA TYR A 110 17.59 10.94 2.45
C TYR A 110 16.98 12.07 3.29
N GLU A 111 17.18 13.32 2.85
CA GLU A 111 16.53 14.49 3.47
C GLU A 111 15.08 14.59 2.96
N LEU A 112 14.11 14.65 3.88
CA LEU A 112 12.68 14.65 3.52
C LEU A 112 12.04 16.04 3.52
N GLY A 113 12.79 17.10 3.84
CA GLY A 113 12.25 18.45 4.05
C GLY A 113 11.65 19.13 2.82
N GLU A 114 11.87 18.57 1.62
CA GLU A 114 11.27 19.05 0.36
C GLU A 114 9.93 18.38 0.04
N LEU A 115 9.57 17.30 0.74
CA LEU A 115 8.31 16.59 0.53
C LEU A 115 7.15 17.31 1.22
N ASP A 116 5.99 17.32 0.58
CA ASP A 116 4.72 17.70 1.22
C ASP A 116 4.11 16.55 2.06
N ASP A 117 3.06 16.85 2.83
CA ASP A 117 2.42 15.89 3.74
C ASP A 117 1.87 14.64 3.01
N ASP A 118 1.38 14.82 1.77
CA ASP A 118 0.84 13.72 0.96
C ASP A 118 1.98 12.84 0.45
N GLN A 119 3.04 13.44 -0.10
CA GLN A 119 4.26 12.75 -0.51
C GLN A 119 4.92 12.01 0.66
N HIS A 120 4.93 12.59 1.86
CA HIS A 120 5.42 11.95 3.08
C HIS A 120 4.62 10.69 3.42
N THR A 121 3.30 10.78 3.30
CA THR A 121 2.38 9.65 3.54
C THR A 121 2.59 8.55 2.50
N ARG A 122 2.67 8.91 1.20
CA ARG A 122 2.96 7.99 0.10
C ARG A 122 4.29 7.27 0.29
N LEU A 123 5.34 8.00 0.68
CA LEU A 123 6.67 7.44 0.95
C LEU A 123 6.61 6.35 2.02
N LEU A 124 6.03 6.65 3.19
CA LEU A 124 5.93 5.69 4.29
C LEU A 124 5.16 4.42 3.90
N ARG A 125 4.03 4.58 3.21
CA ARG A 125 3.21 3.46 2.73
C ARG A 125 4.00 2.58 1.77
N ARG A 126 4.66 3.16 0.75
CA ARG A 126 5.43 2.42 -0.27
C ARG A 126 6.67 1.74 0.31
N LEU A 127 7.36 2.36 1.26
CA LEU A 127 8.46 1.71 1.99
C LEU A 127 7.96 0.47 2.74
N GLY A 128 6.77 0.55 3.36
CA GLY A 128 6.13 -0.58 4.04
C GLY A 128 5.73 -1.71 3.08
N GLU A 129 5.03 -1.39 2.00
CA GLU A 129 4.59 -2.36 0.98
C GLU A 129 5.76 -3.10 0.32
N GLN A 130 6.88 -2.42 0.12
CA GLN A 130 8.09 -3.01 -0.44
C GLN A 130 8.98 -3.71 0.61
N GLY A 131 8.59 -3.68 1.89
CA GLY A 131 9.33 -4.28 3.00
C GLY A 131 10.72 -3.66 3.22
N ILE A 132 10.88 -2.37 2.92
CA ILE A 132 12.15 -1.66 3.04
C ILE A 132 12.38 -1.28 4.51
N SER A 133 13.42 -1.87 5.11
CA SER A 133 13.88 -1.50 6.45
C SER A 133 14.35 -0.05 6.48
N HIS A 134 13.81 0.73 7.40
CA HIS A 134 14.14 2.14 7.51
C HIS A 134 14.15 2.64 8.97
N ALA A 135 14.74 3.81 9.18
CA ALA A 135 14.73 4.53 10.46
C ALA A 135 14.71 6.04 10.20
N PHE A 136 14.33 6.83 11.21
CA PHE A 136 14.35 8.28 11.15
C PHE A 136 15.29 8.85 12.21
N ASP A 137 15.99 9.92 11.89
CA ASP A 137 16.71 10.69 12.89
C ASP A 137 15.83 11.77 13.54
N LYS A 138 16.44 12.57 14.42
CA LYS A 138 15.77 13.66 15.14
C LYS A 138 15.38 14.85 14.24
N ASN A 139 15.98 14.97 13.06
CA ASN A 139 15.69 16.02 12.09
C ASN A 139 14.59 15.58 11.11
N GLY A 140 14.25 14.28 11.10
CA GLY A 140 13.29 13.69 10.17
C GLY A 140 13.96 13.08 8.94
N ASP A 141 15.28 12.94 8.92
CA ASP A 141 16.00 12.34 7.81
C ASP A 141 15.80 10.83 7.80
N LEU A 142 15.53 10.27 6.62
CA LEU A 142 15.27 8.86 6.40
C LEU A 142 16.58 8.11 6.21
N PHE A 143 16.78 7.06 7.01
CA PHE A 143 17.87 6.10 6.87
C PHE A 143 17.33 4.80 6.29
N VAL A 144 18.06 4.23 5.33
CA VAL A 144 17.78 2.93 4.69
C VAL A 144 19.08 2.16 4.50
N TYR A 145 19.03 0.86 4.22
CA TYR A 145 20.25 0.13 3.87
C TYR A 145 20.78 0.58 2.51
N GLU A 146 22.10 0.70 2.37
CA GLU A 146 22.74 1.04 1.09
C GLU A 146 22.37 0.05 -0.03
N ARG A 147 22.16 -1.23 0.31
CA ARG A 147 21.72 -2.25 -0.67
C ARG A 147 20.32 -2.04 -1.24
N ASP A 148 19.48 -1.26 -0.55
CA ASP A 148 18.09 -1.00 -0.93
C ASP A 148 17.94 0.39 -1.60
N GLU A 149 19.04 1.13 -1.79
CA GLU A 149 19.10 2.45 -2.46
C GLU A 149 18.28 2.46 -3.76
N ALA A 150 18.54 1.51 -4.67
CA ALA A 150 17.85 1.47 -5.96
C ALA A 150 16.32 1.33 -5.86
N LYS A 151 15.80 0.65 -4.83
CA LYS A 151 14.35 0.55 -4.60
C LYS A 151 13.80 1.83 -4.01
N VAL A 152 14.55 2.44 -3.10
CA VAL A 152 14.16 3.70 -2.47
C VAL A 152 14.12 4.81 -3.51
N ASP A 153 15.11 4.88 -4.41
CA ASP A 153 15.11 5.83 -5.52
C ASP A 153 13.87 5.66 -6.43
N GLU A 154 13.46 4.43 -6.73
CA GLU A 154 12.21 4.14 -7.47
C GLU A 154 10.96 4.64 -6.71
N VAL A 155 10.95 4.50 -5.38
CA VAL A 155 9.88 5.06 -4.55
C VAL A 155 9.86 6.58 -4.65
N PHE A 156 11.01 7.25 -4.54
CA PHE A 156 11.12 8.72 -4.67
C PHE A 156 10.69 9.22 -6.04
N GLU A 157 11.15 8.58 -7.12
CA GLU A 157 10.78 8.93 -8.50
C GLU A 157 9.27 8.86 -8.75
N SER A 158 8.55 8.04 -7.97
CA SER A 158 7.10 7.89 -8.11
C SER A 158 6.28 8.77 -7.16
N LEU A 159 6.87 9.51 -6.22
CA LEU A 159 6.12 10.26 -5.19
C LEU A 159 5.22 11.38 -5.73
N ASP A 160 5.59 11.95 -6.87
CA ASP A 160 4.79 12.98 -7.56
C ASP A 160 3.53 12.41 -8.20
N VAL A 161 3.48 11.09 -8.39
CA VAL A 161 2.30 10.39 -8.87
C VAL A 161 1.45 10.04 -7.66
N ALA A 162 0.35 10.78 -7.49
CA ALA A 162 -0.69 10.46 -6.52
C ALA A 162 -1.17 9.02 -6.72
N ASP A 163 -1.42 8.32 -5.63
CA ASP A 163 -1.97 6.98 -5.73
C ASP A 163 -3.38 7.04 -6.30
N ALA A 164 -3.83 5.91 -6.87
CA ALA A 164 -5.13 5.85 -7.50
C ALA A 164 -6.26 6.25 -6.54
N ASP A 165 -6.14 5.93 -5.26
CA ASP A 165 -7.08 6.25 -4.19
C ASP A 165 -6.97 7.69 -3.66
N GLU A 166 -5.87 8.39 -3.91
CA GLU A 166 -5.65 9.80 -3.54
C GLU A 166 -6.08 10.76 -4.65
N ARG A 167 -6.33 10.25 -5.86
CA ARG A 167 -6.70 11.07 -7.02
C ARG A 167 -7.99 11.86 -6.76
N GLU A 168 -7.88 13.18 -6.74
CA GLU A 168 -9.04 14.06 -6.73
C GLU A 168 -9.70 14.14 -8.12
N PHE A 169 -11.03 14.05 -8.14
CA PHE A 169 -11.84 14.20 -9.35
C PHE A 169 -12.66 15.48 -9.28
N GLY A 170 -13.14 15.95 -10.44
CA GLY A 170 -13.94 17.15 -10.51
C GLY A 170 -15.20 17.08 -9.64
N ALA A 171 -15.73 18.24 -9.25
CA ALA A 171 -16.88 18.35 -8.35
C ALA A 171 -18.21 17.81 -8.92
N GLY A 172 -18.23 17.39 -10.19
CA GLY A 172 -19.40 16.92 -10.91
C GLY A 172 -20.08 18.05 -11.67
N VAL A 173 -20.67 17.71 -12.82
CA VAL A 173 -21.44 18.65 -13.64
C VAL A 173 -22.94 18.39 -13.43
N PRO A 174 -23.72 19.37 -12.95
CA PRO A 174 -25.15 19.17 -12.70
C PRO A 174 -25.92 18.75 -13.96
N GLY A 175 -26.70 17.67 -13.86
CA GLY A 175 -27.56 17.18 -14.96
C GLY A 175 -26.83 16.37 -16.03
N VAL A 176 -25.53 16.10 -15.85
CA VAL A 176 -24.75 15.23 -16.71
C VAL A 176 -24.87 13.78 -16.22
N ASP A 177 -25.15 12.87 -17.14
CA ASP A 177 -25.18 11.43 -16.90
C ASP A 177 -23.84 10.81 -17.33
N PRO A 178 -23.06 10.23 -16.39
CA PRO A 178 -21.77 9.64 -16.70
C PRO A 178 -21.79 8.61 -17.83
N VAL A 179 -22.86 7.80 -17.92
CA VAL A 179 -22.95 6.73 -18.92
C VAL A 179 -23.05 7.30 -20.34
N ASN A 180 -23.78 8.41 -20.49
CA ASN A 180 -23.92 9.09 -21.77
C ASN A 180 -22.58 9.74 -22.17
N VAL A 181 -21.91 10.42 -21.24
CA VAL A 181 -20.59 11.04 -21.52
C VAL A 181 -19.55 10.00 -21.92
N MET A 182 -19.51 8.86 -21.23
CA MET A 182 -18.60 7.76 -21.59
C MET A 182 -18.92 7.19 -22.98
N SER A 183 -20.19 7.05 -23.32
CA SER A 183 -20.62 6.61 -24.65
C SER A 183 -20.25 7.63 -25.74
N ASP A 184 -20.42 8.92 -25.46
CA ASP A 184 -20.05 10.01 -26.36
C ASP A 184 -18.54 10.06 -26.58
N LEU A 185 -17.74 9.89 -25.51
CA LEU A 185 -16.28 9.82 -25.59
C LEU A 185 -15.83 8.64 -26.46
N PHE A 186 -16.43 7.46 -26.28
CA PHE A 186 -16.14 6.27 -27.09
C PHE A 186 -16.40 6.52 -28.59
N VAL A 187 -17.53 7.16 -28.92
CA VAL A 187 -17.90 7.49 -30.30
C VAL A 187 -16.97 8.56 -30.88
N ALA A 188 -16.65 9.60 -30.12
CA ALA A 188 -15.75 10.67 -30.53
C ALA A 188 -14.34 10.14 -30.82
N ALA A 189 -13.77 9.34 -29.90
CA ALA A 189 -12.47 8.69 -30.10
C ALA A 189 -12.47 7.77 -31.33
N GLY A 190 -13.54 6.98 -31.52
CA GLY A 190 -13.69 6.10 -32.68
C GLY A 190 -13.80 6.83 -34.02
N ARG A 191 -14.19 8.11 -33.99
CA ARG A 191 -14.25 8.98 -35.15
C ARG A 191 -12.89 9.58 -35.48
N ILE A 192 -12.18 10.10 -34.47
CA ILE A 192 -10.81 10.63 -34.61
C ILE A 192 -9.86 9.54 -35.11
N ARG A 193 -9.93 8.33 -34.56
CA ARG A 193 -9.13 7.19 -35.02
C ARG A 193 -9.23 6.92 -36.53
N LYS A 194 -10.39 7.17 -37.14
CA LYS A 194 -10.62 6.92 -38.57
C LYS A 194 -10.21 8.10 -39.44
N ASN A 195 -10.23 9.30 -38.87
CA ASN A 195 -9.91 10.55 -39.56
C ASN A 195 -9.56 11.63 -38.51
N PRO A 196 -8.26 11.83 -38.21
CA PRO A 196 -7.81 12.84 -37.26
C PRO A 196 -8.27 14.26 -37.57
N ASN A 197 -8.43 14.56 -38.86
CA ASN A 197 -8.79 15.88 -39.36
C ASN A 197 -10.31 16.11 -39.43
N ASP A 198 -11.14 15.24 -38.82
CA ASP A 198 -12.59 15.43 -38.81
C ASP A 198 -13.01 16.55 -37.86
N ALA A 199 -13.15 17.77 -38.38
CA ALA A 199 -13.50 18.95 -37.60
C ALA A 199 -14.70 18.77 -36.65
N LYS A 200 -15.72 17.99 -37.03
CA LYS A 200 -16.87 17.71 -36.14
C LYS A 200 -16.52 16.69 -35.06
N GLY A 201 -15.66 15.72 -35.37
CA GLY A 201 -15.14 14.77 -34.38
C GLY A 201 -14.24 15.46 -33.36
N ILE A 202 -13.40 16.39 -33.82
CA ILE A 202 -12.50 17.17 -32.97
C ILE A 202 -13.30 17.97 -31.94
N VAL A 203 -14.27 18.77 -32.41
CA VAL A 203 -15.13 19.56 -31.50
C VAL A 203 -15.84 18.66 -30.48
N ALA A 204 -16.44 17.56 -30.94
CA ALA A 204 -17.13 16.64 -30.05
C ALA A 204 -16.19 16.03 -28.99
N LEU A 205 -14.97 15.66 -29.38
CA LEU A 205 -14.01 15.07 -28.44
C LEU A 205 -13.54 16.09 -27.41
N VAL A 206 -13.14 17.28 -27.84
CA VAL A 206 -12.66 18.36 -26.94
C VAL A 206 -13.75 18.76 -25.95
N GLU A 207 -14.99 18.92 -26.40
CA GLU A 207 -16.13 19.22 -25.52
C GLU A 207 -16.39 18.08 -24.52
N THR A 208 -16.33 16.83 -24.97
CA THR A 208 -16.58 15.66 -24.11
C THR A 208 -15.47 15.47 -23.09
N ALA A 209 -14.20 15.61 -23.49
CA ALA A 209 -13.05 15.54 -22.60
C ALA A 209 -13.12 16.61 -21.49
N SER A 210 -13.56 17.82 -21.84
CA SER A 210 -13.78 18.89 -20.85
C SER A 210 -14.85 18.52 -19.81
N ILE A 211 -15.92 17.82 -20.20
CA ILE A 211 -16.94 17.34 -19.28
C ILE A 211 -16.39 16.21 -18.40
N VAL A 212 -15.67 15.25 -18.98
CA VAL A 212 -15.03 14.13 -18.28
C VAL A 212 -14.10 14.65 -17.17
N HIS A 213 -13.28 15.66 -17.45
CA HIS A 213 -12.37 16.25 -16.48
C HIS A 213 -13.09 16.89 -15.27
N GLN A 214 -14.32 17.39 -15.45
CA GLN A 214 -15.12 18.02 -14.38
C GLN A 214 -15.97 17.03 -13.59
N MET A 215 -16.09 15.78 -14.03
CA MET A 215 -16.94 14.79 -13.40
C MET A 215 -16.28 14.19 -12.14
N THR A 216 -17.13 13.86 -11.16
CA THR A 216 -16.76 12.99 -10.04
C THR A 216 -16.49 11.58 -10.54
N LEU A 217 -15.78 10.77 -9.75
CA LEU A 217 -15.67 9.33 -9.96
C LEU A 217 -17.06 8.69 -10.18
N PRO A 218 -17.34 8.09 -11.36
CA PRO A 218 -18.60 7.43 -11.60
C PRO A 218 -18.76 6.20 -10.70
N TYR A 219 -19.97 5.98 -10.20
CA TYR A 219 -20.27 4.83 -9.34
C TYR A 219 -19.95 3.50 -10.04
N GLY A 220 -19.23 2.63 -9.35
CA GLY A 220 -18.86 1.29 -9.83
C GLY A 220 -17.57 1.23 -10.66
N LEU A 221 -16.88 2.35 -10.86
CA LEU A 221 -15.53 2.38 -11.45
C LEU A 221 -14.47 2.53 -10.35
N GLY A 222 -13.31 1.91 -10.57
CA GLY A 222 -12.09 2.18 -9.79
C GLY A 222 -11.50 3.55 -10.16
N ALA A 223 -10.86 4.20 -9.20
CA ALA A 223 -10.27 5.51 -9.39
C ALA A 223 -9.08 5.49 -10.37
N ASP A 224 -8.35 4.37 -10.43
CA ASP A 224 -7.34 4.06 -11.45
C ASP A 224 -7.94 4.06 -12.87
N VAL A 225 -9.05 3.34 -13.04
CA VAL A 225 -9.74 3.22 -14.33
C VAL A 225 -10.26 4.58 -14.76
N TRP A 226 -10.93 5.30 -13.86
CA TRP A 226 -11.48 6.63 -14.17
C TRP A 226 -10.38 7.66 -14.41
N GLY A 227 -9.30 7.64 -13.64
CA GLY A 227 -8.12 8.48 -13.87
C GLY A 227 -7.55 8.28 -15.27
N SER A 228 -7.42 7.02 -15.71
CA SER A 228 -6.96 6.71 -17.06
C SER A 228 -7.91 7.21 -18.17
N VAL A 229 -9.23 7.22 -17.93
CA VAL A 229 -10.19 7.85 -18.87
C VAL A 229 -9.96 9.35 -18.94
N VAL A 230 -9.83 10.02 -17.79
CA VAL A 230 -9.60 11.47 -17.70
C VAL A 230 -8.31 11.84 -18.45
N ASP A 231 -7.19 11.19 -18.14
CA ASP A 231 -5.87 11.49 -18.72
C ASP A 231 -5.85 11.27 -20.24
N GLN A 232 -6.24 10.09 -20.72
CA GLN A 232 -6.24 9.79 -22.15
C GLN A 232 -7.18 10.71 -22.95
N SER A 233 -8.30 11.13 -22.35
CA SER A 233 -9.22 12.07 -23.00
C SER A 233 -8.66 13.49 -23.06
N ALA A 234 -7.95 13.93 -22.02
CA ALA A 234 -7.30 15.24 -21.95
C ALA A 234 -6.12 15.31 -22.92
N ASP A 235 -5.21 14.33 -22.88
CA ASP A 235 -4.05 14.27 -23.77
C ASP A 235 -4.45 14.33 -25.24
N LEU A 236 -5.50 13.59 -25.63
CA LEU A 236 -6.00 13.59 -27.00
C LEU A 236 -6.71 14.92 -27.35
N SER A 237 -7.38 15.55 -26.40
CA SER A 237 -7.97 16.89 -26.58
C SER A 237 -6.87 17.95 -26.81
N ASP A 238 -5.79 17.90 -26.05
CA ASP A 238 -4.67 18.83 -26.12
C ASP A 238 -3.88 18.66 -27.44
N ALA A 239 -3.66 17.40 -27.85
CA ALA A 239 -3.10 17.06 -29.15
C ALA A 239 -3.91 17.65 -30.31
N LEU A 240 -5.24 17.52 -30.26
CA LEU A 240 -6.13 18.05 -31.30
C LEU A 240 -6.29 19.57 -31.28
N SER A 241 -6.14 20.18 -30.11
CA SER A 241 -6.19 21.64 -29.94
C SER A 241 -4.88 22.31 -30.33
N GLY A 242 -3.82 21.53 -30.59
CA GLY A 242 -2.50 22.00 -30.98
C GLY A 242 -1.68 22.53 -29.81
N GLU A 243 -2.02 22.16 -28.57
CA GLU A 243 -1.25 22.52 -27.38
C GLU A 243 0.06 21.72 -27.31
N ILE A 244 0.08 20.52 -27.92
CA ILE A 244 1.26 19.67 -28.05
C ILE A 244 1.87 19.86 -29.44
N GLU A 245 3.04 20.51 -29.51
CA GLU A 245 3.76 20.72 -30.76
C GLU A 245 4.44 19.42 -31.26
N GLY A 246 4.45 19.22 -32.58
CA GLY A 246 5.24 18.16 -33.22
C GLY A 246 4.55 16.80 -33.37
N LEU A 247 3.28 16.67 -32.94
CA LEU A 247 2.48 15.48 -33.20
C LEU A 247 2.04 15.42 -34.67
N SER A 248 2.16 14.24 -35.25
CA SER A 248 1.64 13.93 -36.57
C SER A 248 0.21 13.39 -36.49
N ASP A 249 -0.49 13.38 -37.63
CA ASP A 249 -1.81 12.75 -37.75
C ASP A 249 -1.77 11.28 -37.28
N THR A 250 -0.65 10.57 -37.53
CA THR A 250 -0.47 9.18 -37.09
C THR A 250 -0.41 9.05 -35.57
N ASP A 251 0.26 9.97 -34.88
CA ASP A 251 0.31 9.97 -33.40
C ASP A 251 -1.09 10.18 -32.82
N ILE A 252 -1.86 11.10 -33.42
CA ILE A 252 -3.26 11.36 -33.05
C ILE A 252 -4.14 10.13 -33.31
N GLU A 253 -3.96 9.42 -34.43
CA GLU A 253 -4.65 8.15 -34.70
C GLU A 253 -4.35 7.08 -33.65
N GLU A 254 -3.09 6.97 -33.22
CA GLU A 254 -2.67 6.03 -32.19
C GLU A 254 -3.29 6.36 -30.83
N MET A 255 -3.21 7.60 -30.38
CA MET A 255 -3.85 8.07 -29.14
C MET A 255 -5.37 7.81 -29.17
N ALA A 256 -6.04 8.15 -30.27
CA ALA A 256 -7.47 7.88 -30.44
C ALA A 256 -7.80 6.38 -30.50
N THR A 257 -6.89 5.55 -31.03
CA THR A 257 -7.03 4.09 -31.00
C THR A 257 -6.99 3.55 -29.58
N GLN A 258 -6.00 3.99 -28.79
CA GLN A 258 -5.82 3.57 -27.42
C GLN A 258 -7.04 3.92 -26.57
N LEU A 259 -7.48 5.18 -26.63
CA LEU A 259 -8.67 5.64 -25.90
C LEU A 259 -9.92 4.87 -26.33
N HIS A 260 -10.14 4.64 -27.64
CA HIS A 260 -11.31 3.91 -28.12
C HIS A 260 -11.34 2.45 -27.65
N GLU A 261 -10.22 1.74 -27.72
CA GLU A 261 -10.15 0.33 -27.26
C GLU A 261 -10.19 0.20 -25.74
N PHE A 262 -9.75 1.23 -25.01
CA PHE A 262 -9.93 1.30 -23.56
C PHE A 262 -11.41 1.50 -23.19
N MET A 263 -12.04 2.53 -23.77
CA MET A 263 -13.46 2.83 -23.54
C MET A 263 -14.38 1.65 -23.93
N ARG A 264 -14.05 0.90 -24.98
CA ARG A 264 -14.81 -0.29 -25.39
C ARG A 264 -15.01 -1.35 -24.29
N ARG A 265 -14.12 -1.38 -23.29
CA ARG A 265 -14.21 -2.33 -22.17
C ARG A 265 -15.13 -1.84 -21.06
N LEU A 266 -15.46 -0.55 -21.07
CA LEU A 266 -16.18 0.16 -20.01
C LEU A 266 -17.63 0.48 -20.36
N VAL A 267 -17.97 0.55 -21.65
CA VAL A 267 -19.32 0.81 -22.19
C VAL A 267 -19.91 -0.36 -22.97
#